data_AF-A0A0V1PKK3-F1
#
_entry.id   AF-A0A0V1PKK3-F1
#
_cell.length_a   1.000
_cell.length_b   1.000
_cell.length_c   1.000
_cell.angle_alpha   90.00
_cell.angle_beta   90.00
_cell.angle_gamma   90.00
#
_symmetry.space_group_name_H-M   'P 1'
#
loop_
_entity.id
_entity.type
_entity.pdbx_description
1 polymer ?
#
loop_
_entity_poly.entity_id
_entity_poly.type
_entity_poly.pdbx_seq_one_letter_code
_entity_poly.pdbx_strand_id
1 'polypeptide(L)'
;MHNYLALEFEDVYLRNIPSAEAYEKSFMHRNTITHVIATKTDFIITASTDGHVKFWKKLHNEGIEFVKHFRCHQNAIKHMAVNSNGTLLCTISTDKSLKIFDVANFDMINMMRFEYVPATCCFVHAAADPIAAVAVSASDSPSIFIYDSRGTNEPIHELKLHYKEVQLIEYNYLYDSAISADSESILELWSGPRHDYQFPKHAVGWDFKIDTDLYEFAKAKVKLLCLTFTPDGKEFVTYATDRLLRFFKFETGKIFKVIDESVKNYLEATDRYGLSTMDYNRRIAMEKDIQQHLDTLSLTKVLYDESGNFILIPTLVGIKVINVKTNRCIRIIGINLL
;
A
#
# COMPACT_ATOMS: atom_id res chain seq x y z
N MET A 1 1.13 -8.16 -36.16
CA MET A 1 -0.20 -7.87 -35.57
C MET A 1 -0.44 -8.84 -34.44
N HIS A 2 -0.07 -8.47 -33.20
CA HIS A 2 -0.53 -9.22 -32.04
C HIS A 2 -1.95 -8.73 -31.74
N ASN A 3 -2.93 -9.63 -31.87
CA ASN A 3 -4.26 -9.42 -31.33
C ASN A 3 -4.11 -9.26 -29.80
N TYR A 4 -3.98 -8.02 -29.34
CA TYR A 4 -4.18 -7.72 -27.93
C TYR A 4 -5.62 -8.12 -27.63
N LEU A 5 -5.80 -9.24 -26.92
CA LEU A 5 -7.10 -9.65 -26.41
C LEU A 5 -7.61 -8.49 -25.55
N ALA A 6 -8.54 -7.71 -26.10
CA ALA A 6 -9.20 -6.63 -25.39
C ALA A 6 -9.74 -7.16 -24.07
N LEU A 7 -9.76 -6.31 -23.05
CA LEU A 7 -10.45 -6.66 -21.81
C LEU A 7 -11.95 -6.67 -22.11
N GLU A 8 -12.59 -7.81 -21.86
CA GLU A 8 -14.03 -7.94 -22.07
C GLU A 8 -14.76 -6.96 -21.14
N PHE A 9 -15.72 -6.21 -21.67
CA PHE A 9 -16.47 -5.18 -20.93
C PHE A 9 -15.61 -4.07 -20.30
N GLU A 10 -14.45 -3.74 -20.88
CA GLU A 10 -13.55 -2.67 -20.42
C GLU A 10 -14.29 -1.36 -20.06
N ASP A 11 -15.21 -0.93 -20.93
CA ASP A 11 -16.02 0.28 -20.73
C ASP A 11 -16.87 0.25 -19.45
N VAL A 12 -17.36 -0.92 -19.04
CA VAL A 12 -18.17 -1.07 -17.81
C VAL A 12 -17.31 -0.83 -16.59
N TYR A 13 -16.11 -1.43 -16.55
CA TYR A 13 -15.17 -1.20 -15.45
C TYR A 13 -14.71 0.26 -15.40
N LEU A 14 -14.44 0.88 -16.56
CA LEU A 14 -13.99 2.27 -16.65
C LEU A 14 -15.04 3.29 -16.19
N ARG A 15 -16.33 2.94 -16.15
CA ARG A 15 -17.39 3.78 -15.56
C ARG A 15 -17.29 3.82 -14.03
N ASN A 16 -16.73 2.79 -13.40
CA ASN A 16 -16.54 2.72 -11.95
C ASN A 16 -15.25 3.40 -11.48
N ILE A 17 -14.33 3.67 -12.41
CA ILE A 17 -13.12 4.45 -12.13
C ILE A 17 -13.47 5.94 -12.34
N PRO A 18 -13.10 6.84 -11.42
CA PRO A 18 -13.36 8.27 -11.61
C PRO A 18 -12.68 8.83 -12.86
N SER A 19 -13.25 9.88 -13.41
CA SER A 19 -12.69 10.63 -14.54
C SER A 19 -12.82 12.11 -14.24
N ALA A 20 -11.71 12.75 -13.92
CA ALA A 20 -11.65 14.18 -13.64
C ALA A 20 -10.35 14.74 -14.22
N GLU A 21 -10.43 15.91 -14.86
CA GLU A 21 -9.25 16.59 -15.38
C GLU A 21 -8.45 17.30 -14.29
N ALA A 22 -9.11 17.78 -13.24
CA ALA A 22 -8.52 18.50 -12.12
C ALA A 22 -8.86 17.82 -10.78
N TYR A 23 -8.08 18.12 -9.76
CA TYR A 23 -8.33 17.67 -8.39
C TYR A 23 -9.26 18.63 -7.65
N GLU A 24 -9.94 18.14 -6.62
CA GLU A 24 -10.64 18.98 -5.64
C GLU A 24 -9.88 18.97 -4.31
N LYS A 25 -9.99 20.06 -3.55
CA LYS A 25 -9.32 20.20 -2.25
C LYS A 25 -10.32 20.42 -1.13
N SER A 26 -10.22 19.60 -0.08
CA SER A 26 -10.91 19.78 1.18
C SER A 26 -9.95 20.29 2.26
N PHE A 27 -10.43 21.18 3.13
CA PHE A 27 -9.68 21.75 4.25
C PHE A 27 -10.14 21.19 5.61
N MET A 28 -10.77 20.01 5.60
CA MET A 28 -11.30 19.39 6.80
C MET A 28 -10.20 18.92 7.77
N HIS A 29 -9.04 18.49 7.28
CA HIS A 29 -7.87 18.29 8.11
C HIS A 29 -7.09 19.60 8.27
N ARG A 30 -6.63 19.88 9.49
CA ARG A 30 -5.85 21.08 9.78
C ARG A 30 -4.37 20.95 9.37
N ASN A 31 -3.92 19.72 9.12
CA ASN A 31 -2.56 19.40 8.77
C ASN A 31 -2.52 18.37 7.63
N THR A 32 -1.34 18.09 7.11
CA THR A 32 -1.11 17.20 5.97
C THR A 32 -1.62 15.79 6.26
N ILE A 33 -2.41 15.25 5.33
CA ILE A 33 -2.87 13.86 5.35
C ILE A 33 -1.68 12.98 4.94
N THR A 34 -1.37 11.96 5.74
CA THR A 34 -0.30 10.99 5.48
C THR A 34 -0.82 9.64 5.04
N HIS A 35 -2.02 9.24 5.47
CA HIS A 35 -2.60 7.95 5.13
C HIS A 35 -4.06 8.09 4.73
N VAL A 36 -4.45 7.32 3.72
CA VAL A 36 -5.83 7.16 3.28
C VAL A 36 -6.08 5.69 3.00
N ILE A 37 -7.15 5.13 3.55
CA ILE A 37 -7.59 3.77 3.27
C ILE A 37 -9.08 3.79 2.94
N ALA A 38 -9.46 3.15 1.84
CA ALA A 38 -10.84 2.78 1.57
C ALA A 38 -11.07 1.35 2.04
N THR A 39 -12.13 1.13 2.82
CA THR A 39 -12.50 -0.18 3.36
C THR A 39 -13.53 -0.86 2.45
N LYS A 40 -13.64 -2.18 2.55
CA LYS A 40 -14.72 -2.96 1.91
C LYS A 40 -16.11 -2.70 2.52
N THR A 41 -16.17 -1.91 3.59
CA THR A 41 -17.38 -1.56 4.35
C THR A 41 -17.87 -0.15 4.01
N ASP A 42 -17.52 0.38 2.84
CA ASP A 42 -17.88 1.71 2.34
C ASP A 42 -17.44 2.87 3.25
N PHE A 43 -16.30 2.71 3.94
CA PHE A 43 -15.67 3.80 4.67
C PHE A 43 -14.36 4.23 4.01
N ILE A 44 -14.10 5.53 4.06
CA ILE A 44 -12.77 6.09 3.83
C ILE A 44 -12.25 6.55 5.18
N ILE A 45 -11.00 6.23 5.46
CA ILE A 45 -10.34 6.57 6.72
C ILE A 45 -9.09 7.34 6.34
N THR A 46 -8.94 8.52 6.93
CA THR A 46 -7.83 9.44 6.64
C THR A 46 -7.10 9.76 7.93
N ALA A 47 -5.78 9.79 7.88
CA ALA A 47 -4.93 10.13 9.02
C ALA A 47 -3.98 11.26 8.65
N SER A 48 -3.73 12.17 9.59
CA SER A 48 -2.84 13.31 9.42
C SER A 48 -1.56 13.21 10.27
N THR A 49 -0.55 14.00 9.91
CA THR A 49 0.75 14.09 10.59
C THR A 49 0.66 14.43 12.08
N ASP A 50 -0.40 15.11 12.51
CA ASP A 50 -0.63 15.55 13.89
C ASP A 50 -1.47 14.56 14.73
N GLY A 51 -1.63 13.32 14.26
CA GLY A 51 -2.25 12.24 15.03
C GLY A 51 -3.77 12.20 14.98
N HIS A 52 -4.41 12.99 14.09
CA HIS A 52 -5.85 12.94 13.89
C HIS A 52 -6.26 11.90 12.85
N VAL A 53 -7.32 11.16 13.16
CA VAL A 53 -7.95 10.18 12.26
C VAL A 53 -9.39 10.59 12.03
N LYS A 54 -9.83 10.62 10.77
CA LYS A 54 -11.21 10.93 10.39
C LYS A 54 -11.80 9.80 9.56
N PHE A 55 -13.03 9.46 9.89
CA PHE A 55 -13.87 8.48 9.22
C PHE A 55 -14.87 9.20 8.33
N TRP A 56 -15.02 8.69 7.12
CA TRP A 56 -15.92 9.19 6.10
C TRP A 56 -16.74 8.03 5.56
N LYS A 57 -18.05 8.20 5.39
CA LYS A 57 -18.90 7.20 4.76
C LYS A 57 -18.98 7.50 3.27
N LYS A 58 -18.68 6.50 2.44
CA LYS A 58 -18.91 6.55 1.00
C LYS A 58 -20.40 6.28 0.75
N LEU A 59 -21.08 7.26 0.19
CA LEU A 59 -22.49 7.16 -0.19
C LEU A 59 -22.56 7.00 -1.70
N HIS A 60 -23.20 5.92 -2.15
CA HIS A 60 -23.32 5.62 -3.57
C HIS A 60 -24.06 6.77 -4.28
N ASN A 61 -23.45 7.33 -5.33
CA ASN A 61 -23.93 8.50 -6.09
C ASN A 61 -24.04 9.83 -5.35
N GLU A 62 -23.69 9.91 -4.06
CA GLU A 62 -23.76 11.14 -3.26
C GLU A 62 -22.38 11.64 -2.80
N GLY A 63 -21.34 10.81 -2.94
CA GLY A 63 -19.96 11.19 -2.63
C GLY A 63 -19.51 10.65 -1.27
N ILE A 64 -18.86 11.49 -0.47
CA ILE A 64 -18.32 11.11 0.84
C ILE A 64 -18.83 12.05 1.92
N GLU A 65 -19.28 11.48 3.04
CA GLU A 65 -19.80 12.23 4.17
C GLU A 65 -18.87 12.08 5.38
N PHE A 66 -18.59 13.17 6.09
CA PHE A 66 -17.83 13.11 7.35
C PHE A 66 -18.67 12.45 8.45
N VAL A 67 -18.10 11.45 9.13
CA VAL A 67 -18.82 10.69 10.17
C VAL A 67 -18.26 10.94 11.57
N LYS A 68 -16.96 10.69 11.76
CA LYS A 68 -16.34 10.75 13.09
C LYS A 68 -14.90 11.22 13.01
N HIS A 69 -14.45 11.86 14.08
CA HIS A 69 -13.09 12.36 14.24
C HIS A 69 -12.50 11.87 15.56
N PHE A 70 -11.26 11.43 15.49
CA PHE A 70 -10.45 11.05 16.64
C PHE A 70 -9.17 11.88 16.69
N ARG A 71 -8.83 12.38 17.87
CA ARG A 71 -7.44 12.68 18.22
C ARG A 71 -6.81 11.36 18.68
N CYS A 72 -6.39 10.57 17.70
CA CYS A 72 -5.99 9.19 17.91
C CYS A 72 -4.67 9.13 18.68
N HIS A 73 -3.65 9.86 18.24
CA HIS A 73 -2.31 9.84 18.84
C HIS A 73 -1.88 11.24 19.26
N GLN A 74 -0.93 11.31 20.19
CA GLN A 74 -0.29 12.59 20.56
C GLN A 74 0.86 12.95 19.63
N ASN A 75 1.45 11.95 18.99
CA ASN A 75 2.54 12.10 18.04
C ASN A 75 2.10 11.64 16.64
N ALA A 76 3.02 11.78 15.67
CA ALA A 76 2.79 11.38 14.29
C ALA A 76 2.39 9.90 14.18
N ILE A 77 1.39 9.64 13.34
CA ILE A 77 1.01 8.30 12.93
C ILE A 77 2.07 7.78 11.97
N LYS A 78 2.60 6.60 12.25
CA LYS A 78 3.62 5.94 11.43
C LYS A 78 3.02 5.08 10.34
N HIS A 79 1.95 4.36 10.67
CA HIS A 79 1.25 3.53 9.71
C HIS A 79 -0.20 3.28 10.18
N MET A 80 -1.02 2.87 9.22
CA MET A 80 -2.42 2.54 9.39
C MET A 80 -2.73 1.36 8.48
N ALA A 81 -3.45 0.36 8.98
CA ALA A 81 -3.86 -0.79 8.19
C ALA A 81 -5.28 -1.22 8.54
N VAL A 82 -5.95 -1.85 7.57
CA VAL A 82 -7.31 -2.39 7.74
C VAL A 82 -7.26 -3.89 7.49
N ASN A 83 -8.07 -4.64 8.23
CA ASN A 83 -8.14 -6.09 8.05
C ASN A 83 -8.85 -6.48 6.75
N SER A 84 -8.70 -7.75 6.34
CA SER A 84 -9.11 -8.24 5.01
C SER A 84 -10.60 -8.07 4.67
N ASN A 85 -11.48 -7.94 5.68
CA ASN A 85 -12.92 -7.71 5.52
C ASN A 85 -13.36 -6.25 5.76
N GLY A 86 -12.44 -5.35 6.12
CA GLY A 86 -12.76 -3.93 6.32
C GLY A 86 -13.43 -3.57 7.65
N THR A 87 -13.49 -4.49 8.62
CA THR A 87 -14.20 -4.28 9.89
C THR A 87 -13.32 -3.70 11.00
N LEU A 88 -12.01 -3.93 10.93
CA LEU A 88 -11.05 -3.45 11.91
C LEU A 88 -10.00 -2.55 11.24
N LEU A 89 -9.63 -1.51 11.96
CA LEU A 89 -8.53 -0.60 11.61
C LEU A 89 -7.50 -0.65 12.75
N CYS A 90 -6.22 -0.64 12.42
CA CYS A 90 -5.15 -0.38 13.36
C CYS A 90 -4.39 0.89 12.96
N THR A 91 -3.95 1.65 13.96
CA THR A 91 -3.02 2.77 13.79
C THR A 91 -1.86 2.61 14.76
N ILE A 92 -0.65 2.90 14.28
CA ILE A 92 0.56 2.92 15.10
C ILE A 92 1.21 4.30 15.06
N SER A 93 1.90 4.68 16.13
CA SER A 93 2.51 6.01 16.24
C SER A 93 3.87 5.96 16.93
N THR A 94 4.66 7.02 16.73
CA THR A 94 5.88 7.28 17.49
C THR A 94 5.65 7.52 18.97
N ASP A 95 4.40 7.62 19.43
CA ASP A 95 4.03 7.58 20.86
C ASP A 95 4.12 6.18 21.49
N LYS A 96 4.65 5.19 20.75
CA LYS A 96 4.80 3.78 21.17
C LYS A 96 3.47 3.08 21.45
N SER A 97 2.41 3.47 20.77
CA SER A 97 1.12 2.80 20.89
C SER A 97 0.57 2.29 19.57
N LEU A 98 -0.19 1.22 19.69
CA LEU A 98 -1.09 0.70 18.67
C LEU A 98 -2.52 0.87 19.15
N LYS A 99 -3.41 1.35 18.29
CA LYS A 99 -4.85 1.49 18.59
C LYS A 99 -5.65 0.72 17.57
N ILE A 100 -6.62 -0.05 18.06
CA ILE A 100 -7.55 -0.84 17.24
C ILE A 100 -8.92 -0.20 17.29
N PHE A 101 -9.54 -0.10 16.12
CA PHE A 101 -10.88 0.45 15.95
C PHE A 101 -11.80 -0.58 15.31
N ASP A 102 -13.04 -0.61 15.79
CA ASP A 102 -14.17 -1.12 15.04
C ASP A 102 -14.62 -0.04 14.06
N VAL A 103 -14.53 -0.34 12.77
CA VAL A 103 -14.81 0.61 11.70
C VAL A 103 -16.30 0.96 11.62
N ALA A 104 -17.18 -0.02 11.80
CA ALA A 104 -18.62 0.16 11.60
C ALA A 104 -19.28 0.85 12.81
N ASN A 105 -18.82 0.52 14.01
CA ASN A 105 -19.27 1.16 15.26
C ASN A 105 -18.54 2.48 15.53
N PHE A 106 -17.50 2.78 14.75
CA PHE A 106 -16.62 3.92 14.92
C PHE A 106 -16.05 3.99 16.32
N ASP A 107 -15.55 2.91 16.90
CA ASP A 107 -15.09 2.89 18.29
C ASP A 107 -13.67 2.37 18.40
N MET A 108 -12.87 3.00 19.28
CA MET A 108 -11.56 2.47 19.65
C MET A 108 -11.78 1.34 20.65
N ILE A 109 -11.62 0.10 20.19
CA ILE A 109 -11.93 -1.10 20.98
C ILE A 109 -10.72 -1.63 21.77
N ASN A 110 -9.49 -1.26 21.37
CA ASN A 110 -8.30 -1.65 22.10
C ASN A 110 -7.16 -0.63 21.93
N MET A 111 -6.25 -0.59 22.91
CA MET A 111 -5.02 0.18 22.86
C MET A 111 -3.89 -0.63 23.49
N MET A 112 -2.82 -0.84 22.74
CA MET A 112 -1.60 -1.47 23.23
C MET A 112 -0.48 -0.45 23.35
N ARG A 113 0.39 -0.64 24.34
CA ARG A 113 1.62 0.15 24.51
C ARG A 113 2.84 -0.75 24.38
N PHE A 114 3.81 -0.29 23.61
CA PHE A 114 5.05 -0.99 23.34
C PHE A 114 6.20 -0.36 24.10
N GLU A 115 7.23 -1.15 24.37
CA GLU A 115 8.50 -0.65 24.90
C GLU A 115 9.40 -0.06 23.79
N TYR A 116 9.11 -0.39 22.54
CA TYR A 116 9.79 0.08 21.33
C TYR A 116 8.93 1.07 20.52
N VAL A 117 9.54 1.76 19.55
CA VAL A 117 8.81 2.60 18.59
C VAL A 117 8.40 1.74 17.39
N PRO A 118 7.11 1.63 17.05
CA PRO A 118 6.67 0.80 15.93
C PRO A 118 6.97 1.49 14.58
N ALA A 119 7.37 0.71 13.58
CA ALA A 119 7.69 1.21 12.23
C ALA A 119 6.56 0.96 11.22
N THR A 120 6.08 -0.29 11.12
CA THR A 120 4.97 -0.65 10.22
C THR A 120 4.03 -1.66 10.89
N CYS A 121 2.78 -1.73 10.44
CA CYS A 121 1.80 -2.69 10.92
C CYS A 121 0.94 -3.24 9.78
N CYS A 122 0.43 -4.46 9.94
CA CYS A 122 -0.45 -5.13 8.99
C CYS A 122 -1.31 -6.17 9.72
N PHE A 123 -2.60 -6.28 9.37
CA PHE A 123 -3.42 -7.41 9.82
C PHE A 123 -3.00 -8.68 9.06
N VAL A 124 -2.63 -9.72 9.78
CA VAL A 124 -2.11 -10.98 9.24
C VAL A 124 -3.03 -12.14 9.60
N HIS A 125 -4.30 -11.98 9.26
CA HIS A 125 -5.34 -12.98 9.48
C HIS A 125 -6.40 -12.94 8.38
N ALA A 126 -7.07 -14.06 8.17
CA ALA A 126 -8.30 -14.17 7.40
C ALA A 126 -9.54 -13.93 8.30
N ALA A 127 -10.67 -13.60 7.69
CA ALA A 127 -11.91 -13.31 8.41
C ALA A 127 -12.44 -14.48 9.27
N ALA A 128 -12.11 -15.73 8.89
CA ALA A 128 -12.53 -16.93 9.61
C ALA A 128 -11.55 -17.34 10.72
N ASP A 129 -10.41 -16.66 10.85
CA ASP A 129 -9.43 -17.00 11.87
C ASP A 129 -9.93 -16.53 13.25
N PRO A 130 -9.67 -17.30 14.31
CA PRO A 130 -10.20 -17.00 15.64
C PRO A 130 -9.56 -15.75 16.26
N ILE A 131 -8.33 -15.45 15.87
CA ILE A 131 -7.55 -14.31 16.34
C ILE A 131 -7.38 -13.33 15.19
N ALA A 132 -7.81 -12.09 15.40
CA ALA A 132 -7.52 -10.99 14.49
C ALA A 132 -6.08 -10.52 14.72
N ALA A 133 -5.13 -11.29 14.20
CA ALA A 133 -3.70 -11.08 14.40
C ALA A 133 -3.21 -9.82 13.67
N VAL A 134 -2.36 -9.04 14.33
CA VAL A 134 -1.69 -7.85 13.78
C VAL A 134 -0.19 -8.02 13.92
N ALA A 135 0.52 -7.94 12.80
CA ALA A 135 1.96 -7.85 12.76
C ALA A 135 2.40 -6.40 12.95
N VAL A 136 3.40 -6.16 13.80
CA VAL A 136 3.98 -4.84 14.06
C VAL A 136 5.50 -4.97 14.07
N SER A 137 6.20 -4.21 13.24
CA SER A 137 7.66 -4.15 13.28
C SER A 137 8.15 -3.05 14.23
N ALA A 138 9.34 -3.26 14.79
CA ALA A 138 10.06 -2.25 15.55
C ALA A 138 10.92 -1.36 14.63
N SER A 139 11.09 -0.09 14.97
CA SER A 139 11.90 0.85 14.19
C SER A 139 13.40 0.78 14.48
N ASP A 140 13.78 0.07 15.54
CA ASP A 140 15.15 -0.07 16.06
C ASP A 140 15.58 -1.54 16.19
N SER A 141 14.79 -2.46 15.64
CA SER A 141 15.05 -3.90 15.67
C SER A 141 14.53 -4.57 14.39
N PRO A 142 15.15 -5.66 13.92
CA PRO A 142 14.65 -6.45 12.80
C PRO A 142 13.43 -7.31 13.13
N SER A 143 13.02 -7.37 14.41
CA SER A 143 11.91 -8.21 14.85
C SER A 143 10.56 -7.69 14.33
N ILE A 144 9.69 -8.64 13.96
CA ILE A 144 8.25 -8.43 13.77
C ILE A 144 7.53 -9.13 14.92
N PHE A 145 6.67 -8.40 15.61
CA PHE A 145 5.87 -8.93 16.71
C PHE A 145 4.43 -9.14 16.24
N ILE A 146 3.84 -10.28 16.60
CA ILE A 146 2.44 -10.58 16.30
C ILE A 146 1.63 -10.39 17.58
N TYR A 147 0.55 -9.63 17.48
CA TYR A 147 -0.38 -9.36 18.58
C TYR A 147 -1.79 -9.84 18.23
N ASP A 148 -2.54 -10.29 19.23
CA ASP A 148 -4.00 -10.36 19.11
C ASP A 148 -4.58 -8.94 19.22
N SER A 149 -5.24 -8.43 18.17
CA SER A 149 -5.84 -7.09 18.18
C SER A 149 -6.82 -6.84 19.32
N ARG A 150 -7.43 -7.88 19.89
CA ARG A 150 -8.35 -7.79 21.04
C ARG A 150 -7.71 -8.29 22.35
N GLY A 151 -6.43 -8.65 22.32
CA GLY A 151 -5.68 -9.18 23.43
C GLY A 151 -4.98 -8.11 24.28
N THR A 152 -3.93 -8.54 24.97
CA THR A 152 -3.12 -7.75 25.89
C THR A 152 -1.96 -7.03 25.18
N ASN A 153 -1.06 -6.40 25.94
CA ASN A 153 0.16 -5.78 25.41
C ASN A 153 1.27 -6.79 25.08
N GLU A 154 1.05 -8.09 25.32
CA GLU A 154 2.05 -9.12 25.10
C GLU A 154 1.94 -9.69 23.68
N PRO A 155 3.05 -9.82 22.95
CA PRO A 155 3.02 -10.46 21.64
C PRO A 155 2.76 -11.96 21.79
N ILE A 156 1.94 -12.51 20.90
CA ILE A 156 1.72 -13.96 20.80
C ILE A 156 2.88 -14.68 20.11
N HIS A 157 3.56 -14.01 19.17
CA HIS A 157 4.73 -14.51 18.46
C HIS A 157 5.76 -13.39 18.18
N GLU A 158 7.03 -13.76 18.07
CA GLU A 158 8.12 -12.90 17.60
C GLU A 158 8.82 -13.56 16.39
N LEU A 159 8.93 -12.84 15.28
CA LEU A 159 9.58 -13.29 14.06
C LEU A 159 10.92 -12.55 13.86
N LYS A 160 12.00 -13.30 13.72
CA LYS A 160 13.37 -12.81 13.46
C LYS A 160 13.85 -13.26 12.09
N LEU A 161 13.18 -12.75 11.05
CA LEU A 161 13.44 -13.14 9.65
C LEU A 161 14.47 -12.22 8.97
N HIS A 162 14.57 -10.97 9.43
CA HIS A 162 15.38 -9.92 8.81
C HIS A 162 16.66 -9.65 9.61
N TYR A 163 17.64 -9.02 8.96
CA TYR A 163 18.85 -8.49 9.62
C TYR A 163 18.77 -6.99 9.90
N LYS A 164 17.80 -6.30 9.28
CA LYS A 164 17.56 -4.85 9.36
C LYS A 164 16.10 -4.56 9.69
N GLU A 165 15.81 -3.32 10.03
CA GLU A 165 14.50 -2.88 10.53
C GLU A 165 13.43 -2.99 9.44
N VAL A 166 12.33 -3.67 9.76
CA VAL A 166 11.26 -3.95 8.79
C VAL A 166 10.40 -2.70 8.56
N GLN A 167 10.33 -2.25 7.31
CA GLN A 167 9.61 -1.02 6.92
C GLN A 167 8.27 -1.30 6.23
N LEU A 168 8.09 -2.50 5.67
CA LEU A 168 6.90 -2.87 4.93
C LEU A 168 6.45 -4.28 5.34
N ILE A 169 5.16 -4.46 5.55
CA ILE A 169 4.51 -5.76 5.72
C ILE A 169 3.18 -5.71 4.97
N GLU A 170 2.93 -6.66 4.09
CA GLU A 170 1.68 -6.80 3.35
C GLU A 170 1.22 -8.26 3.38
N TYR A 171 -0.07 -8.48 3.60
CA TYR A 171 -0.64 -9.81 3.80
C TYR A 171 -1.58 -10.23 2.69
N ASN A 172 -1.29 -11.38 2.11
CA ASN A 172 -2.13 -12.10 1.17
C ASN A 172 -3.00 -13.10 1.93
N TYR A 173 -4.16 -12.65 2.38
CA TYR A 173 -5.11 -13.45 3.16
C TYR A 173 -5.68 -14.65 2.39
N LEU A 174 -5.66 -14.64 1.05
CA LEU A 174 -6.11 -15.77 0.22
C LEU A 174 -5.14 -16.96 0.27
N TYR A 175 -3.84 -16.66 0.40
CA TYR A 175 -2.77 -17.65 0.45
C TYR A 175 -2.20 -17.83 1.87
N ASP A 176 -2.84 -17.22 2.87
CA ASP A 176 -2.37 -17.22 4.26
C ASP A 176 -0.86 -16.94 4.35
N SER A 177 -0.41 -15.86 3.71
CA SER A 177 1.01 -15.53 3.57
C SER A 177 1.24 -14.03 3.55
N ALA A 178 2.34 -13.59 4.15
CA ALA A 178 2.80 -12.21 4.17
C ALA A 178 4.13 -12.06 3.42
N ILE A 179 4.33 -10.87 2.86
CA ILE A 179 5.63 -10.39 2.41
C ILE A 179 6.04 -9.24 3.33
N SER A 180 7.25 -9.31 3.88
CA SER A 180 7.85 -8.21 4.64
C SER A 180 9.17 -7.76 3.99
N ALA A 181 9.49 -6.47 4.09
CA ALA A 181 10.72 -5.92 3.55
C ALA A 181 11.44 -5.03 4.58
N ASP A 182 12.75 -5.19 4.67
CA ASP A 182 13.60 -4.40 5.56
C ASP A 182 14.07 -3.06 4.94
N SER A 183 14.83 -2.29 5.72
CA SER A 183 15.37 -0.99 5.32
C SER A 183 16.38 -1.07 4.17
N GLU A 184 16.91 -2.26 3.87
CA GLU A 184 17.77 -2.57 2.71
C GLU A 184 16.99 -3.21 1.54
N SER A 185 15.65 -3.24 1.64
CA SER A 185 14.74 -3.79 0.62
C SER A 185 14.95 -5.26 0.31
N ILE A 186 15.39 -6.04 1.30
CA ILE A 186 15.39 -7.49 1.25
C ILE A 186 13.98 -7.96 1.62
N LEU A 187 13.35 -8.74 0.73
CA LEU A 187 12.01 -9.29 0.97
C LEU A 187 12.10 -10.68 1.63
N GLU A 188 11.31 -10.88 2.67
CA GLU A 188 11.07 -12.16 3.34
C GLU A 188 9.61 -12.57 3.18
N LEU A 189 9.38 -13.88 3.05
CA LEU A 189 8.04 -14.48 2.97
C LEU A 189 7.82 -15.38 4.18
N TRP A 190 6.62 -15.28 4.74
CA TRP A 190 6.19 -16.07 5.89
C TRP A 190 4.69 -16.31 5.81
N SER A 191 4.21 -17.37 6.41
CA SER A 191 2.80 -17.76 6.42
C SER A 191 2.03 -17.00 7.50
N GLY A 192 0.70 -17.09 7.50
CA GLY A 192 -0.10 -16.56 8.58
C GLY A 192 -0.37 -17.59 9.68
N PRO A 193 -1.39 -17.36 10.51
CA PRO A 193 -1.64 -18.14 11.73
C PRO A 193 -1.94 -19.62 11.47
N ARG A 194 -2.43 -20.00 10.28
CA ARG A 194 -2.80 -21.40 9.99
C ARG A 194 -1.59 -22.30 9.79
N HIS A 195 -0.45 -21.70 9.46
CA HIS A 195 0.82 -22.40 9.24
C HIS A 195 1.94 -21.86 10.17
N ASP A 196 1.54 -21.31 11.32
CA ASP A 196 2.42 -20.92 12.43
C ASP A 196 3.55 -19.96 12.02
N TYR A 197 3.26 -19.04 11.09
CA TYR A 197 4.19 -17.97 10.70
C TYR A 197 5.55 -18.44 10.13
N GLN A 198 5.61 -19.68 9.64
CA GLN A 198 6.79 -20.27 9.02
C GLN A 198 6.90 -19.91 7.53
N PHE A 199 7.99 -20.27 6.86
CA PHE A 199 8.12 -20.12 5.42
C PHE A 199 6.94 -20.80 4.67
N PRO A 200 6.23 -20.11 3.75
CA PRO A 200 4.92 -20.54 3.26
C PRO A 200 5.01 -21.56 2.12
N LYS A 201 5.56 -22.76 2.40
CA LYS A 201 5.70 -23.85 1.40
C LYS A 201 4.38 -24.29 0.77
N HIS A 202 3.25 -24.03 1.43
CA HIS A 202 1.92 -24.33 0.90
C HIS A 202 1.49 -23.37 -0.21
N ALA A 203 2.09 -22.18 -0.28
CA ALA A 203 1.69 -21.10 -1.17
C ALA A 203 2.69 -20.79 -2.28
N VAL A 204 3.96 -21.19 -2.11
CA VAL A 204 5.03 -20.95 -3.09
C VAL A 204 5.63 -22.25 -3.61
N GLY A 205 6.04 -22.22 -4.89
CA GLY A 205 6.61 -23.36 -5.61
C GLY A 205 8.14 -23.41 -5.63
N TRP A 206 8.80 -22.81 -4.65
CA TRP A 206 10.27 -22.72 -4.56
C TRP A 206 10.75 -22.87 -3.12
N ASP A 207 11.94 -23.45 -2.95
CA ASP A 207 12.57 -23.68 -1.65
C ASP A 207 13.66 -22.63 -1.33
N PHE A 208 14.31 -22.09 -2.36
CA PHE A 208 15.41 -21.14 -2.19
C PHE A 208 15.12 -19.82 -2.91
N LYS A 209 15.38 -18.71 -2.22
CA LYS A 209 15.18 -17.37 -2.79
C LYS A 209 16.04 -17.08 -4.01
N ILE A 210 17.17 -17.78 -4.19
CA ILE A 210 18.03 -17.61 -5.37
C ILE A 210 17.32 -18.02 -6.66
N ASP A 211 16.28 -18.85 -6.57
CA ASP A 211 15.44 -19.26 -7.71
C ASP A 211 14.38 -18.22 -8.07
N THR A 212 14.35 -17.09 -7.35
CA THR A 212 13.38 -15.99 -7.47
C THR A 212 14.05 -14.68 -7.85
N ASP A 213 13.26 -13.66 -8.17
CA ASP A 213 13.75 -12.31 -8.45
C ASP A 213 13.61 -11.37 -7.24
N LEU A 214 13.38 -11.91 -6.04
CA LEU A 214 13.14 -11.10 -4.84
C LEU A 214 14.35 -10.25 -4.40
N TYR A 215 15.56 -10.61 -4.83
CA TYR A 215 16.79 -9.84 -4.57
C TYR A 215 17.04 -8.68 -5.53
N GLU A 216 16.16 -8.44 -6.50
CA GLU A 216 16.35 -7.41 -7.53
C GLU A 216 16.56 -6.01 -6.91
N PHE A 217 15.83 -5.67 -5.85
CA PHE A 217 15.93 -4.35 -5.22
C PHE A 217 17.28 -4.12 -4.55
N ALA A 218 17.79 -5.13 -3.83
CA ALA A 218 19.11 -5.09 -3.22
C ALA A 218 20.23 -5.03 -4.28
N LYS A 219 20.09 -5.79 -5.38
CA LYS A 219 21.02 -5.74 -6.52
C LYS A 219 21.06 -4.36 -7.18
N ALA A 220 19.88 -3.75 -7.39
CA ALA A 220 19.73 -2.43 -7.99
C ALA A 220 20.02 -1.27 -7.00
N LYS A 221 20.16 -1.56 -5.70
CA LYS A 221 20.31 -0.58 -4.61
C LYS A 221 19.18 0.45 -4.58
N VAL A 222 17.95 -0.02 -4.75
CA VAL A 222 16.74 0.81 -4.75
C VAL A 222 15.90 0.49 -3.52
N LYS A 223 15.25 1.51 -2.95
CA LYS A 223 14.38 1.33 -1.79
C LYS A 223 12.96 0.99 -2.23
N LEU A 224 12.40 -0.08 -1.69
CA LEU A 224 11.01 -0.45 -1.88
C LEU A 224 10.10 0.55 -1.13
N LEU A 225 9.11 1.12 -1.83
CA LEU A 225 8.17 2.11 -1.27
C LEU A 225 6.81 1.49 -0.95
N CYS A 226 6.29 0.64 -1.85
CA CYS A 226 5.05 -0.09 -1.60
C CYS A 226 5.01 -1.44 -2.31
N LEU A 227 4.15 -2.32 -1.79
CA LEU A 227 3.79 -3.60 -2.39
C LEU A 227 2.27 -3.73 -2.32
N THR A 228 1.65 -4.20 -3.39
CA THR A 228 0.21 -4.42 -3.43
C THR A 228 -0.10 -5.72 -4.16
N PHE A 229 -0.87 -6.61 -3.52
CA PHE A 229 -1.36 -7.84 -4.15
C PHE A 229 -2.48 -7.54 -5.15
N THR A 230 -2.59 -8.37 -6.18
CA THR A 230 -3.82 -8.45 -6.97
C THR A 230 -4.98 -8.91 -6.08
N PRO A 231 -6.24 -8.56 -6.39
CA PRO A 231 -7.39 -9.01 -5.62
C PRO A 231 -7.53 -10.53 -5.49
N ASP A 232 -7.00 -11.30 -6.46
CA ASP A 232 -6.95 -12.76 -6.44
C ASP A 232 -5.73 -13.34 -5.72
N GLY A 233 -4.78 -12.49 -5.28
CA GLY A 233 -3.57 -12.86 -4.55
C GLY A 233 -2.51 -13.60 -5.36
N LYS A 234 -2.72 -13.86 -6.65
CA LYS A 234 -1.77 -14.64 -7.47
C LYS A 234 -0.54 -13.86 -7.88
N GLU A 235 -0.64 -12.54 -7.88
CA GLU A 235 0.41 -11.64 -8.29
C GLU A 235 0.54 -10.50 -7.28
N PHE A 236 1.68 -9.84 -7.29
CA PHE A 236 1.86 -8.59 -6.56
C PHE A 236 2.71 -7.63 -7.35
N VAL A 237 2.51 -6.34 -7.08
CA VAL A 237 3.25 -5.27 -7.70
C VAL A 237 4.01 -4.52 -6.64
N THR A 238 5.27 -4.26 -6.95
CA THR A 238 6.14 -3.42 -6.13
C THR A 238 6.41 -2.11 -6.84
N TYR A 239 6.53 -1.03 -6.08
CA TYR A 239 7.01 0.26 -6.55
C TYR A 239 8.17 0.73 -5.66
N ALA A 240 9.25 1.21 -6.28
CA ALA A 240 10.49 1.56 -5.61
C ALA A 240 10.98 2.96 -5.99
N THR A 241 12.07 3.43 -5.36
CA THR A 241 12.63 4.78 -5.57
C THR A 241 13.14 5.04 -6.99
N ASP A 242 13.34 4.01 -7.79
CA ASP A 242 13.66 4.10 -9.22
C ASP A 242 12.42 4.33 -10.10
N ARG A 243 11.23 4.39 -9.49
CA ARG A 243 9.93 4.60 -10.14
C ARG A 243 9.56 3.51 -11.13
N LEU A 244 10.12 2.32 -10.95
CA LEU A 244 9.76 1.15 -11.74
C LEU A 244 8.69 0.35 -10.99
N LEU A 245 7.61 0.01 -11.70
CA LEU A 245 6.66 -0.99 -11.25
C LEU A 245 7.14 -2.35 -11.71
N ARG A 246 7.33 -3.28 -10.78
CA ARG A 246 7.69 -4.66 -11.07
C ARG A 246 6.55 -5.58 -10.64
N PHE A 247 6.09 -6.40 -11.57
CA PHE A 247 5.00 -7.35 -11.38
C PHE A 247 5.59 -8.73 -11.16
N PHE A 248 5.24 -9.34 -10.04
CA PHE A 248 5.71 -10.65 -9.63
C PHE A 248 4.58 -11.65 -9.65
N LYS A 249 4.87 -12.87 -10.08
CA LYS A 249 4.02 -14.02 -9.75
C LYS A 249 4.30 -14.43 -8.31
N PHE A 250 3.26 -14.49 -7.49
CA PHE A 250 3.40 -14.79 -6.07
C PHE A 250 3.98 -16.20 -5.84
N GLU A 251 3.43 -17.21 -6.53
CA GLU A 251 3.84 -18.61 -6.42
C GLU A 251 5.32 -18.82 -6.73
N THR A 252 5.87 -18.13 -7.74
CA THR A 252 7.25 -18.35 -8.20
C THR A 252 8.24 -17.30 -7.71
N GLY A 253 7.76 -16.16 -7.19
CA GLY A 253 8.61 -15.02 -6.82
C GLY A 253 9.34 -14.39 -8.02
N LYS A 254 8.91 -14.64 -9.26
CA LYS A 254 9.59 -14.14 -10.47
C LYS A 254 8.89 -12.93 -11.06
N ILE A 255 9.69 -11.99 -11.56
CA ILE A 255 9.22 -10.83 -12.31
C ILE A 255 8.79 -11.32 -13.69
N PHE A 256 7.58 -10.96 -14.10
CA PHE A 256 7.09 -11.25 -15.44
C PHE A 256 6.80 -9.98 -16.27
N LYS A 257 6.81 -8.81 -15.62
CA LYS A 257 6.55 -7.53 -16.27
C LYS A 257 7.16 -6.37 -15.47
N VAL A 258 7.68 -5.37 -16.19
CA VAL A 258 8.19 -4.12 -15.63
C VAL A 258 7.59 -2.95 -16.40
N ILE A 259 7.11 -1.92 -15.69
CA ILE A 259 6.67 -0.64 -16.28
C ILE A 259 7.57 0.46 -15.75
N ASP A 260 8.13 1.26 -16.66
CA ASP A 260 9.01 2.39 -16.34
C ASP A 260 8.21 3.69 -16.24
N GLU A 261 8.11 4.24 -15.02
CA GLU A 261 7.53 5.56 -14.74
C GLU A 261 8.61 6.54 -14.23
N SER A 262 9.87 6.29 -14.57
CA SER A 262 10.98 7.19 -14.29
C SER A 262 10.89 8.47 -15.11
N VAL A 263 11.49 9.55 -14.59
CA VAL A 263 11.54 10.86 -15.26
C VAL A 263 12.17 10.76 -16.66
N LYS A 264 13.04 9.78 -16.92
CA LYS A 264 13.65 9.57 -18.24
C LYS A 264 12.60 9.20 -19.29
N ASN A 265 11.70 8.26 -18.99
CA ASN A 265 10.62 7.85 -19.89
C ASN A 265 9.73 9.06 -20.28
N TYR A 266 9.54 9.98 -19.36
CA TYR A 266 8.82 11.23 -19.59
C TYR A 266 9.57 12.17 -20.52
N LEU A 267 10.88 12.37 -20.34
CA LEU A 267 11.67 13.27 -21.20
C LEU A 267 11.69 12.84 -22.67
N GLU A 268 11.55 11.54 -22.95
CA GLU A 268 11.53 10.98 -24.30
C GLU A 268 10.14 11.09 -24.97
N ALA A 269 9.10 11.48 -24.24
CA ALA A 269 7.70 11.48 -24.69
C ALA A 269 6.93 12.76 -24.31
N THR A 270 7.56 13.93 -24.43
CA THR A 270 6.98 15.24 -24.02
C THR A 270 5.64 15.54 -24.68
N ASP A 271 5.48 15.20 -25.96
CA ASP A 271 4.28 15.55 -26.74
C ASP A 271 3.10 14.61 -26.48
N ARG A 272 3.31 13.50 -25.77
CA ARG A 272 2.29 12.45 -25.56
C ARG A 272 1.11 12.91 -24.71
N TYR A 273 1.33 13.88 -23.82
CA TYR A 273 0.37 14.23 -22.77
C TYR A 273 -0.28 15.61 -22.95
N GLY A 274 0.03 16.33 -24.04
CA GLY A 274 -0.57 17.65 -24.33
C GLY A 274 -0.24 18.73 -23.30
N LEU A 275 0.81 18.55 -22.50
CA LEU A 275 1.26 19.53 -21.50
C LEU A 275 2.13 20.61 -22.14
N SER A 276 2.03 21.85 -21.65
CA SER A 276 2.94 22.91 -22.07
C SER A 276 4.37 22.60 -21.60
N THR A 277 5.38 23.06 -22.35
CA THR A 277 6.80 22.91 -21.96
C THR A 277 7.07 23.48 -20.57
N MET A 278 6.39 24.57 -20.21
CA MET A 278 6.52 25.21 -18.90
C MET A 278 5.97 24.31 -17.78
N ASP A 279 4.77 23.75 -17.95
CA ASP A 279 4.17 22.84 -16.98
C ASP A 279 5.00 21.56 -16.82
N TYR A 280 5.53 21.06 -17.92
CA TYR A 280 6.39 19.88 -17.91
C TYR A 280 7.65 20.09 -17.07
N ASN A 281 8.34 21.20 -17.31
CA ASN A 281 9.54 21.57 -16.57
C ASN A 281 9.23 21.80 -15.07
N ARG A 282 8.08 22.42 -14.76
CA ARG A 282 7.61 22.60 -13.38
C ARG A 282 7.41 21.26 -12.67
N ARG A 283 6.74 20.30 -13.32
CA ARG A 283 6.50 18.95 -12.76
C ARG A 283 7.80 18.17 -12.57
N ILE A 284 8.72 18.23 -13.54
CA ILE A 284 10.04 17.60 -13.41
C ILE A 284 10.82 18.18 -12.23
N ALA A 285 10.77 19.51 -12.04
CA ALA A 285 11.42 20.16 -10.90
C ALA A 285 10.82 19.68 -9.57
N MET A 286 9.49 19.61 -9.47
CA MET A 286 8.79 19.07 -8.29
C MET A 286 9.17 17.60 -8.03
N GLU A 287 9.27 16.77 -9.06
CA GLU A 287 9.64 15.36 -8.90
C GLU A 287 11.09 15.18 -8.44
N LYS A 288 12.01 16.03 -8.91
CA LYS A 288 13.39 16.06 -8.42
C LYS A 288 13.50 16.51 -6.97
N ASP A 289 12.63 17.43 -6.54
CA ASP A 289 12.55 17.90 -5.16
C ASP A 289 12.00 16.78 -4.24
N ILE A 290 10.89 16.14 -4.62
CA ILE A 290 10.32 14.99 -3.90
C ILE A 290 11.33 13.85 -3.77
N GLN A 291 12.15 13.60 -4.79
CA GLN A 291 13.19 12.56 -4.76
C GLN A 291 14.21 12.77 -3.63
N GLN A 292 14.43 14.01 -3.18
CA GLN A 292 15.34 14.32 -2.07
C GLN A 292 14.71 13.99 -0.70
N HIS A 293 13.39 13.84 -0.64
CA HIS A 293 12.63 13.62 0.59
C HIS A 293 12.02 12.21 0.63
N LEU A 294 12.82 11.22 1.04
CA LEU A 294 12.41 9.81 1.15
C LEU A 294 11.16 9.59 2.01
N ASP A 295 10.96 10.40 3.05
CA ASP A 295 9.78 10.33 3.92
C ASP A 295 8.48 10.66 3.17
N THR A 296 8.54 11.53 2.16
CA THR A 296 7.38 11.84 1.32
C THR A 296 7.13 10.70 0.33
N LEU A 297 8.20 10.13 -0.24
CA LEU A 297 8.11 9.03 -1.19
C LEU A 297 7.52 7.76 -0.56
N SER A 298 7.80 7.50 0.73
CA SER A 298 7.28 6.31 1.44
C SER A 298 5.76 6.30 1.61
N LEU A 299 5.10 7.47 1.46
CA LEU A 299 3.64 7.57 1.46
C LEU A 299 3.02 7.21 0.10
N THR A 300 3.83 7.02 -0.93
CA THR A 300 3.36 6.65 -2.27
C THR A 300 2.78 5.25 -2.25
N LYS A 301 1.55 5.11 -2.76
CA LYS A 301 0.87 3.81 -2.91
C LYS A 301 0.46 3.62 -4.36
N VAL A 302 0.61 2.39 -4.82
CA VAL A 302 0.09 1.89 -6.10
C VAL A 302 -0.99 0.88 -5.78
N LEU A 303 -2.18 1.01 -6.39
CA LEU A 303 -3.34 0.21 -6.02
C LEU A 303 -3.99 -0.42 -7.24
N TYR A 304 -4.51 -1.63 -7.07
CA TYR A 304 -5.41 -2.24 -8.03
C TYR A 304 -6.84 -1.72 -7.82
N ASP A 305 -7.62 -1.68 -8.89
CA ASP A 305 -9.07 -1.62 -8.76
C ASP A 305 -9.62 -2.95 -8.21
N GLU A 306 -10.88 -2.96 -7.79
CA GLU A 306 -11.52 -4.16 -7.20
C GLU A 306 -11.54 -5.36 -8.17
N SER A 307 -11.55 -5.13 -9.49
CA SER A 307 -11.51 -6.22 -10.48
C SER A 307 -10.09 -6.77 -10.72
N GLY A 308 -9.05 -6.03 -10.34
CA GLY A 308 -7.65 -6.38 -10.59
C GLY A 308 -7.17 -6.14 -12.02
N ASN A 309 -8.04 -5.60 -12.90
CA ASN A 309 -7.71 -5.36 -14.30
C ASN A 309 -6.93 -4.06 -14.53
N PHE A 310 -7.09 -3.10 -13.63
CA PHE A 310 -6.49 -1.78 -13.71
C PHE A 310 -5.61 -1.52 -12.50
N ILE A 311 -4.49 -0.87 -12.76
CA ILE A 311 -3.58 -0.38 -11.73
C ILE A 311 -3.55 1.15 -11.78
N LEU A 312 -3.69 1.77 -10.62
CA LEU A 312 -3.69 3.20 -10.41
C LEU A 312 -2.34 3.62 -9.85
N ILE A 313 -1.68 4.54 -10.55
CA ILE A 313 -0.29 4.92 -10.26
C ILE A 313 -0.22 6.45 -10.19
N PRO A 314 0.21 7.03 -9.06
CA PRO A 314 0.55 8.45 -9.01
C PRO A 314 1.82 8.68 -9.83
N THR A 315 1.75 9.58 -10.81
CA THR A 315 2.86 9.89 -11.71
C THR A 315 3.03 11.39 -11.94
N LEU A 316 4.10 11.75 -12.64
CA LEU A 316 4.41 13.13 -13.04
C LEU A 316 3.23 13.85 -13.71
N VAL A 317 2.46 13.14 -14.52
CA VAL A 317 1.36 13.71 -15.33
C VAL A 317 -0.02 13.59 -14.67
N GLY A 318 -0.10 13.06 -13.44
CA GLY A 318 -1.35 12.77 -12.74
C GLY A 318 -1.45 11.30 -12.34
N ILE A 319 -2.64 10.83 -11.98
CA ILE A 319 -2.87 9.42 -11.64
C ILE A 319 -3.15 8.65 -12.93
N LYS A 320 -2.19 7.83 -13.36
CA LYS A 320 -2.38 6.94 -14.52
C LYS A 320 -3.23 5.73 -14.11
N VAL A 321 -4.19 5.40 -14.95
CA VAL A 321 -4.96 4.15 -14.91
C VAL A 321 -4.46 3.29 -16.06
N ILE A 322 -3.74 2.21 -15.72
CA ILE A 322 -3.15 1.30 -16.70
C ILE A 322 -3.93 -0.01 -16.68
N ASN A 323 -4.38 -0.46 -17.84
CA ASN A 323 -4.90 -1.83 -17.98
C ASN A 323 -3.74 -2.81 -17.99
N VAL A 324 -3.77 -3.72 -17.04
CA VAL A 324 -2.68 -4.64 -16.75
C VAL A 324 -2.56 -5.71 -17.83
N LYS A 325 -3.68 -6.11 -18.45
CA LYS A 325 -3.74 -7.09 -19.55
C LYS A 325 -3.21 -6.52 -20.87
N THR A 326 -3.55 -5.27 -21.18
CA THR A 326 -3.19 -4.65 -22.48
C THR A 326 -1.93 -3.79 -22.42
N ASN A 327 -1.42 -3.48 -21.22
CA ASN A 327 -0.31 -2.57 -20.95
C ASN A 327 -0.54 -1.13 -21.44
N ARG A 328 -1.79 -0.74 -21.66
CA ARG A 328 -2.14 0.60 -22.12
C ARG A 328 -2.55 1.48 -20.96
N CYS A 329 -2.07 2.71 -20.96
CA CYS A 329 -2.66 3.77 -20.15
C CYS A 329 -3.98 4.19 -20.80
N ILE A 330 -5.08 4.01 -20.09
CA ILE A 330 -6.44 4.26 -20.63
C ILE A 330 -7.00 5.58 -20.11
N ARG A 331 -6.57 6.00 -18.94
CA ARG A 331 -7.01 7.26 -18.34
C ARG A 331 -5.88 7.90 -17.54
N ILE A 332 -5.87 9.22 -17.51
CA ILE A 332 -5.04 10.03 -16.62
C ILE A 332 -6.01 10.92 -15.85
N ILE A 333 -6.03 10.76 -14.53
CA ILE A 333 -6.89 11.54 -13.63
C ILE A 333 -6.06 12.70 -13.08
N GLY A 334 -6.63 13.90 -13.08
CA GLY A 334 -5.99 15.09 -12.54
C GLY A 334 -4.76 15.52 -13.35
N ILE A 335 -4.88 15.50 -14.68
CA ILE A 335 -3.82 15.96 -15.58
C ILE A 335 -3.62 17.46 -15.51
N ASN A 336 -4.66 18.24 -15.23
CA ASN A 336 -4.55 19.68 -15.03
C ASN A 336 -4.20 19.97 -13.58
N LEU A 337 -3.23 20.86 -13.37
CA LEU A 337 -2.93 21.37 -12.04
C LEU A 337 -4.08 22.29 -11.60
N LEU A 338 -4.37 22.26 -10.30
CA LEU A 338 -5.20 23.29 -9.64
C LEU A 338 -4.55 24.67 -9.72
#